data_AF-E4UBB7-F1
#
_entry.id   AF-E4UBB7-F1
#
_cell.length_a   1.000
_cell.length_b   1.000
_cell.length_c   1.000
_cell.angle_alpha   90.00
_cell.angle_beta   90.00
_cell.angle_gamma   90.00
#
_symmetry.space_group_name_H-M   'P 1'
#
loop_
_entity.id
_entity.type
_entity.pdbx_description
1 polymer ?
#
loop_
_entity_poly.entity_id
_entity_poly.type
_entity_poly.pdbx_seq_one_letter_code
_entity_poly.pdbx_strand_id
1 'polypeptide(L)'
;MSRNTKLPFVVREKTRHGKIIYYFRKGKDDRTRLPIPSDPSFMPAYLSALSGIPIEQSSIKPVIKEPQTMRWLIEQYRKSGHWASLALKTRKRIDQDFSNIIKNSGDFEYKKITAKHIRLGLEHRKSTPASAVLFLSSIRLSYVGTNKNIE
;
A
#
# COMPACT_ATOMS: atom_id res chain seq x y z
N MET A 1 -28.57 -20.18 6.61
CA MET A 1 -28.17 -20.85 5.35
C MET A 1 -27.30 -19.91 4.51
N SER A 2 -25.97 -20.08 4.47
CA SER A 2 -25.15 -19.39 3.48
C SER A 2 -24.93 -20.34 2.30
N ARG A 3 -25.53 -20.01 1.15
CA ARG A 3 -25.41 -20.78 -0.09
C ARG A 3 -23.94 -20.86 -0.45
N ASN A 4 -23.37 -22.05 -0.34
CA ASN A 4 -22.02 -22.38 -0.76
C ASN A 4 -22.01 -22.35 -2.29
N THR A 5 -21.95 -21.15 -2.87
CA THR A 5 -21.88 -20.89 -4.31
C THR A 5 -20.55 -21.41 -4.82
N LYS A 6 -20.49 -22.73 -5.05
CA LYS A 6 -19.41 -23.37 -5.80
C LYS A 6 -19.45 -22.78 -7.20
N LEU A 7 -18.57 -21.82 -7.49
CA LEU A 7 -18.37 -21.34 -8.84
C LEU A 7 -18.01 -22.54 -9.73
N PRO A 8 -18.71 -22.73 -10.86
CA PRO A 8 -18.49 -23.89 -11.70
C PRO A 8 -17.05 -23.89 -12.23
N PHE A 9 -16.50 -25.08 -12.49
CA PHE A 9 -15.15 -25.26 -13.05
C PHE A 9 -13.97 -24.84 -12.15
N VAL A 10 -14.21 -24.42 -10.91
CA VAL A 10 -13.14 -24.11 -9.95
C VAL A 10 -12.76 -25.36 -9.15
N VAL A 11 -11.51 -25.79 -9.28
CA VAL A 11 -10.93 -26.94 -8.58
C VAL A 11 -9.97 -26.46 -7.49
N ARG A 12 -10.13 -26.99 -6.27
CA ARG A 12 -9.24 -26.73 -5.14
C ARG A 12 -8.28 -27.89 -4.96
N GLU A 13 -6.99 -27.62 -4.99
CA GLU A 13 -5.92 -28.63 -4.83
C GLU A 13 -4.99 -28.24 -3.67
N LYS A 14 -4.51 -29.25 -2.93
CA LYS A 14 -3.52 -29.06 -1.86
C LYS A 14 -2.17 -29.53 -2.38
N THR A 15 -1.18 -28.64 -2.36
CA THR A 15 0.19 -29.01 -2.77
C THR A 15 0.82 -29.98 -1.78
N ARG A 16 1.90 -30.65 -2.20
CA ARG A 16 2.74 -31.49 -1.33
C ARG A 16 3.25 -30.77 -0.08
N HIS A 17 3.34 -29.43 -0.12
CA HIS A 17 3.76 -28.57 1.00
C HIS A 17 2.58 -27.97 1.78
N GLY A 18 1.35 -28.46 1.55
CA GLY A 18 0.17 -28.04 2.29
C GLY A 18 -0.49 -26.74 1.86
N LYS A 19 0.00 -26.08 0.81
CA LYS A 19 -0.59 -24.83 0.28
C LYS A 19 -1.84 -25.15 -0.55
N ILE A 20 -2.92 -24.39 -0.35
CA ILE A 20 -4.14 -24.50 -1.15
C ILE A 20 -3.97 -23.68 -2.43
N ILE A 21 -4.22 -24.29 -3.59
CA ILE A 21 -4.22 -23.66 -4.91
C ILE A 21 -5.57 -23.88 -5.58
N TYR A 22 -5.98 -22.91 -6.38
CA TYR A 22 -7.21 -22.95 -7.16
C TYR A 22 -6.87 -23.02 -8.65
N TYR A 23 -7.61 -23.83 -9.39
CA TYR A 23 -7.52 -23.96 -10.84
C TYR A 23 -8.90 -23.78 -11.46
N PHE A 24 -8.96 -23.22 -12.66
CA PHE A 24 -10.11 -23.31 -13.55
C PHE A 24 -9.91 -24.50 -14.47
N ARG A 25 -10.94 -25.35 -14.61
CA ARG A 25 -10.92 -26.50 -15.50
C ARG A 25 -12.31 -26.77 -16.08
N LYS A 26 -12.46 -26.57 -17.39
CA LYS A 26 -13.67 -26.91 -18.15
C LYS A 26 -13.45 -28.24 -18.87
N GLY A 27 -14.03 -29.33 -18.36
CA GLY A 27 -13.89 -30.66 -18.99
C GLY A 27 -12.45 -31.19 -19.04
N LYS A 28 -11.98 -31.56 -20.24
CA LYS A 28 -10.61 -32.06 -20.49
C LYS A 28 -9.59 -30.95 -20.79
N ASP A 29 -10.03 -29.70 -20.85
CA ASP A 29 -9.14 -28.58 -21.17
C ASP A 29 -8.04 -28.36 -20.12
N ASP A 30 -7.03 -27.60 -20.55
CA ASP A 30 -5.88 -27.21 -19.76
C ASP A 30 -6.28 -26.51 -18.46
N ARG A 31 -5.49 -26.76 -17.41
CA ARG A 31 -5.73 -26.20 -16.09
C ARG A 31 -5.18 -24.77 -16.05
N THR A 32 -6.05 -23.77 -15.99
CA THR A 32 -5.62 -22.38 -15.76
C THR A 32 -5.52 -22.11 -14.27
N ARG A 33 -4.36 -21.64 -13.80
CA ARG A 33 -4.17 -21.30 -12.38
C ARG A 33 -4.96 -20.05 -12.00
N LEU A 34 -5.73 -20.11 -10.92
CA LEU A 34 -6.51 -19.00 -10.38
C LEU A 34 -5.90 -18.46 -9.07
N PRO A 35 -6.10 -17.16 -8.77
CA PRO A 35 -5.88 -16.58 -7.45
C PRO A 35 -6.73 -17.24 -6.36
N ILE A 36 -6.54 -16.84 -5.10
CA ILE A 36 -7.38 -17.29 -3.98
C ILE A 36 -8.76 -16.61 -4.10
N PRO A 37 -9.90 -17.28 -3.84
CA PRO A 37 -11.23 -16.68 -3.93
C PRO A 37 -11.46 -15.41 -3.10
N SER A 38 -10.68 -15.21 -2.04
CA SER A 38 -10.71 -14.00 -1.20
C SER A 38 -9.96 -12.81 -1.81
N ASP A 39 -9.20 -13.02 -2.88
CA ASP A 39 -8.45 -11.98 -3.58
C ASP A 39 -9.38 -11.25 -4.57
N PRO A 40 -9.39 -9.90 -4.60
CA PRO A 40 -10.15 -9.13 -5.60
C PRO A 40 -9.82 -9.52 -7.05
N SER A 41 -8.61 -10.01 -7.33
CA SER A 41 -8.20 -10.47 -8.66
C SER A 41 -8.82 -11.80 -9.08
N PHE A 42 -9.52 -12.51 -8.19
CA PHE A 42 -10.11 -13.82 -8.47
C PHE A 42 -11.24 -13.76 -9.48
N MET A 43 -12.23 -12.87 -9.29
CA MET A 43 -13.38 -12.78 -10.18
C MET A 43 -13.00 -12.40 -11.62
N PRO A 44 -12.11 -11.42 -11.85
CA PRO A 44 -11.58 -11.15 -13.19
C PRO A 44 -10.89 -12.38 -13.81
N ALA A 45 -10.02 -13.06 -13.07
CA ALA A 45 -9.32 -14.26 -13.54
C ALA A 45 -10.29 -15.40 -13.90
N TYR A 46 -11.33 -15.58 -13.08
CA TYR A 46 -12.39 -16.55 -13.32
C TYR A 46 -13.19 -16.23 -14.59
N LEU A 47 -13.61 -14.98 -14.78
CA LEU A 47 -14.39 -14.57 -15.95
C LEU A 47 -13.60 -14.71 -17.25
N SER A 48 -12.31 -14.38 -17.25
CA SER A 48 -11.46 -14.57 -18.42
C SER A 48 -11.20 -16.05 -18.73
N ALA A 49 -11.00 -16.88 -17.71
CA ALA A 49 -10.88 -18.32 -17.90
C ALA A 49 -12.19 -18.91 -18.45
N LEU A 50 -13.34 -18.37 -18.04
CA LEU A 50 -14.65 -18.75 -18.56
C LEU A 50 -14.87 -18.31 -20.01
N SER A 51 -14.38 -17.13 -20.41
CA SER A 51 -14.48 -16.61 -21.78
C SER A 51 -13.45 -17.19 -22.75
N GLY A 52 -12.47 -17.96 -22.26
CA GLY A 52 -11.43 -18.57 -23.09
C GLY A 52 -10.38 -17.57 -23.59
N ILE A 53 -10.39 -16.34 -23.09
CA ILE A 53 -9.37 -15.33 -23.40
C ILE A 53 -8.27 -15.49 -22.36
N PRO A 54 -7.06 -15.95 -22.73
CA PRO A 54 -5.96 -16.07 -21.80
C PRO A 54 -5.63 -14.67 -21.27
N ILE A 55 -5.83 -14.43 -19.98
CA ILE A 55 -5.12 -13.32 -19.35
C ILE A 55 -3.66 -13.77 -19.35
N GLU A 56 -2.80 -13.06 -20.08
CA GLU A 56 -1.37 -13.26 -19.89
C GLU A 56 -1.08 -13.08 -18.40
N GLN A 57 -0.57 -14.13 -17.75
CA GLN A 57 -0.16 -14.06 -16.33
C GLN A 57 0.91 -12.96 -16.09
N SER A 58 1.50 -12.43 -17.16
CA SER A 58 2.35 -11.23 -17.19
C SER A 58 1.62 -9.94 -16.80
N SER A 59 0.29 -9.89 -16.93
CA SER A 59 -0.55 -8.71 -16.64
C SER A 59 -1.11 -8.70 -15.22
N ILE A 60 -1.07 -9.83 -14.51
CA ILE A 60 -1.17 -9.84 -13.04
C ILE A 60 0.22 -9.49 -12.50
N LYS A 61 0.74 -8.32 -12.90
CA LYS A 61 1.74 -7.67 -12.08
C LYS A 61 1.05 -7.51 -10.73
N PRO A 62 1.65 -7.95 -9.61
CA PRO A 62 1.15 -7.54 -8.31
C PRO A 62 0.97 -6.03 -8.44
N VAL A 63 -0.23 -5.51 -8.15
CA VAL A 63 -0.44 -4.07 -8.04
C VAL A 63 0.73 -3.62 -7.19
N ILE A 64 1.70 -2.93 -7.82
CA ILE A 64 2.88 -2.47 -7.12
C ILE A 64 2.25 -1.49 -6.17
N LYS A 65 2.01 -1.95 -4.93
CA LYS A 65 1.50 -1.10 -3.87
C LYS A 65 2.52 0.01 -3.86
N GLU A 66 2.11 1.20 -4.31
CA GLU A 66 3.01 2.35 -4.35
C GLU A 66 3.74 2.38 -3.02
N PRO A 67 5.07 2.58 -3.01
CA PRO A 67 5.88 2.37 -1.82
C PRO A 67 5.20 3.08 -0.65
N GLN A 68 4.61 2.31 0.28
CA GLN A 68 3.80 2.90 1.34
C GLN A 68 4.69 3.42 2.45
N THR A 69 5.95 3.74 2.17
CA THR A 69 6.95 4.11 3.18
C THR A 69 6.87 5.59 3.52
N MET A 70 7.33 5.95 4.71
CA MET A 70 7.44 7.37 5.11
C MET A 70 8.32 8.20 4.18
N ARG A 71 9.38 7.59 3.65
CA ARG A 71 10.28 8.24 2.69
C ARG A 71 9.52 8.64 1.43
N TRP A 72 8.75 7.72 0.85
CA TRP A 72 7.96 7.98 -0.35
C TRP A 72 6.93 9.09 -0.11
N LEU A 73 6.24 9.07 1.03
CA LEU A 73 5.27 10.10 1.40
C LEU A 73 5.91 11.50 1.44
N ILE A 74 7.10 11.61 2.05
CA ILE A 74 7.85 12.87 2.14
C ILE A 74 8.31 13.33 0.74
N GLU A 75 8.76 12.42 -0.11
CA GLU A 75 9.13 12.72 -1.49
C GLU A 75 7.94 13.24 -2.31
N GLN A 76 6.75 12.66 -2.14
CA GLN A 76 5.53 13.17 -2.79
C GLN A 76 5.17 14.57 -2.29
N TYR A 77 5.26 14.79 -0.98
CA TYR A 77 5.03 16.12 -0.42
C TYR A 77 6.02 17.17 -0.95
N ARG A 78 7.31 16.82 -1.12
CA ARG A 78 8.32 17.70 -1.72
C ARG A 78 8.00 18.09 -3.17
N LYS A 79 7.25 17.27 -3.90
CA LYS A 79 6.78 17.56 -5.28
C LYS A 79 5.52 18.42 -5.31
N SER A 80 4.84 18.62 -4.18
CA SER A 80 3.59 19.35 -4.12
C SER A 80 3.78 20.86 -4.33
N GLY A 81 2.78 21.53 -4.90
CA GLY A 81 2.77 22.99 -5.04
C GLY A 81 2.80 23.73 -3.69
N HIS A 82 2.31 23.09 -2.61
CA HIS A 82 2.43 23.65 -1.26
C HIS A 82 3.90 23.70 -0.81
N TRP A 83 4.70 22.67 -1.08
CA TRP A 83 6.13 22.72 -0.77
C TRP A 83 6.84 23.82 -1.57
N ALA A 84 6.47 23.98 -2.84
CA ALA A 84 7.04 25.02 -3.70
C ALA A 84 6.74 26.45 -3.21
N SER A 85 5.59 26.67 -2.56
CA SER A 85 5.21 27.99 -2.03
C SER A 85 5.86 28.34 -0.69
N LEU A 86 6.54 27.40 -0.02
CA LEU A 86 7.21 27.66 1.25
C LEU A 86 8.52 28.45 1.08
N ALA A 87 8.74 29.41 1.98
CA ALA A 87 10.01 30.13 2.08
C ALA A 87 11.20 29.17 2.28
N LEU A 88 12.37 29.52 1.72
CA LEU A 88 13.59 28.70 1.77
C LEU A 88 14.00 28.31 3.20
N LYS A 89 13.91 29.25 4.15
CA LYS A 89 14.23 29.01 5.56
C LYS A 89 13.31 27.97 6.18
N THR A 90 12.02 28.04 5.85
CA THR A 90 10.99 27.10 6.32
C THR A 90 11.21 25.72 5.72
N ARG A 91 11.49 25.64 4.40
CA ARG A 91 11.85 24.38 3.73
C ARG A 91 13.04 23.70 4.39
N LYS A 92 14.16 24.41 4.61
CA LYS A 92 15.34 23.84 5.29
C LYS A 92 15.01 23.26 6.66
N ARG A 93 14.20 23.97 7.45
CA ARG A 93 13.83 23.52 8.79
C ARG A 93 12.98 22.26 8.75
N ILE A 94 11.96 22.23 7.89
CA ILE A 94 11.10 21.05 7.69
C ILE A 94 11.92 19.88 7.12
N ASP A 95 12.86 20.13 6.22
CA ASP A 95 13.69 19.09 5.60
C ASP A 95 14.64 18.41 6.58
N GLN A 96 15.21 19.19 7.51
CA GLN A 96 15.98 18.66 8.63
C GLN A 96 15.14 17.73 9.51
N ASP A 97 13.89 18.13 9.78
CA ASP A 97 12.97 17.33 10.57
C ASP A 97 12.53 16.05 9.82
N PHE A 98 12.20 16.14 8.52
CA PHE A 98 11.95 14.97 7.68
C PHE A 98 13.12 14.00 7.65
N SER A 99 14.36 14.50 7.59
CA SER A 99 15.56 13.67 7.64
C SER A 99 15.65 12.89 8.97
N ASN A 100 15.31 13.52 10.09
CA ASN A 100 15.25 12.86 11.40
C ASN A 100 14.11 11.85 11.48
N ILE A 101 12.95 12.16 10.88
CA ILE A 101 11.82 11.22 10.79
C ILE A 101 12.23 9.98 10.02
N ILE A 102 12.81 10.12 8.82
CA ILE A 102 13.24 8.99 7.97
C ILE A 102 14.28 8.13 8.69
N LYS A 103 15.24 8.75 9.40
CA LYS A 103 16.23 8.02 10.20
C LYS A 103 15.58 7.17 11.30
N ASN A 104 14.59 7.72 11.99
CA ASN A 104 13.93 7.03 13.11
C ASN A 104 12.83 6.05 12.65
N SER A 105 12.18 6.30 11.51
CA SER A 105 11.08 5.48 10.99
C SER A 105 11.51 4.46 9.95
N GLY A 106 12.77 4.46 9.49
CA GLY A 106 13.26 3.53 8.46
C GLY A 106 12.32 3.41 7.25
N ASP A 107 12.11 2.17 6.79
CA ASP A 107 11.21 1.83 5.69
C ASP A 107 9.79 1.44 6.16
N PHE A 108 9.39 1.86 7.36
CA PHE A 108 8.05 1.54 7.86
C PHE A 108 6.95 2.15 6.99
N GLU A 109 5.88 1.37 6.83
CA GLU A 109 4.70 1.80 6.09
C GLU A 109 4.00 2.95 6.82
N TYR A 110 3.85 4.11 6.17
CA TYR A 110 3.20 5.30 6.74
C TYR A 110 1.76 5.00 7.19
N LYS A 111 1.05 4.08 6.51
CA LYS A 111 -0.32 3.68 6.89
C LYS A 111 -0.40 2.93 8.23
N LYS A 112 0.72 2.38 8.71
CA LYS A 112 0.80 1.71 10.02
C LYS A 112 1.13 2.70 11.14
N ILE A 113 1.40 3.96 10.82
CA ILE A 113 1.66 5.00 11.82
C ILE A 113 0.35 5.39 12.49
N THR A 114 0.18 4.88 13.70
CA THR A 114 -0.93 5.27 14.58
C THR A 114 -0.61 6.53 15.38
N ALA A 115 -1.64 7.15 15.97
CA ALA A 115 -1.50 8.28 16.88
C ALA A 115 -0.53 8.00 18.06
N LYS A 116 -0.38 6.74 18.48
CA LYS A 116 0.59 6.33 19.51
C LYS A 116 2.03 6.61 19.08
N HIS A 117 2.37 6.37 17.82
CA HIS A 117 3.71 6.63 17.30
C HIS A 117 4.00 8.14 17.22
N ILE A 118 2.99 8.94 16.87
CA ILE A 118 3.10 10.41 16.86
C ILE A 118 3.34 10.93 18.28
N ARG A 119 2.59 10.41 19.27
CA ARG A 119 2.80 10.73 20.69
C ARG A 119 4.19 10.34 21.18
N LEU A 120 4.67 9.13 20.83
CA LEU A 120 6.02 8.71 21.17
C LEU A 120 7.06 9.67 20.57
N GLY A 121 6.88 10.07 19.30
CA GLY A 121 7.73 11.07 18.64
C GLY A 121 7.72 12.44 19.34
N LEU A 122 6.59 12.86 19.91
CA LEU A 122 6.49 14.06 20.73
C LEU A 122 7.22 13.91 22.07
N GLU A 123 7.04 12.78 22.77
CA GLU A 123 7.72 12.50 24.04
C GLU A 123 9.24 12.52 23.89
N HIS A 124 9.77 11.94 22.80
CA HIS A 124 11.21 12.02 22.49
C HIS A 124 11.71 13.47 22.29
N ARG A 125 10.81 14.40 21.96
CA ARG A 125 11.11 15.82 21.74
C ARG A 125 10.62 16.71 22.89
N LYS A 126 10.28 16.14 24.04
CA LYS A 126 9.79 16.89 25.21
C LYS A 126 10.75 18.00 25.66
N SER A 127 12.06 17.76 25.58
CA SER A 127 13.10 18.74 25.92
C SER A 127 13.33 19.80 24.83
N THR A 128 12.71 19.66 23.65
CA THR A 128 12.87 20.59 22.50
C THR A 128 11.51 20.97 21.89
N PRO A 129 10.74 21.87 22.54
CA PRO A 129 9.36 22.20 22.15
C PRO A 129 9.23 22.70 20.70
N ALA A 130 10.20 23.50 20.24
CA ALA A 130 10.21 24.00 18.86
C ALA A 130 10.38 22.88 17.82
N SER A 131 11.10 21.81 18.16
CA SER A 131 11.22 20.62 17.30
C SER A 131 9.94 19.79 17.31
N ALA A 132 9.25 19.71 18.45
CA ALA A 132 7.97 19.01 18.58
C ALA A 132 6.86 19.65 17.72
N VAL A 133 6.76 20.99 17.74
CA VAL A 133 5.79 21.75 16.92
C VAL A 133 6.08 21.57 15.43
N LEU A 134 7.36 21.62 15.06
CA LEU A 134 7.77 21.42 13.67
C LEU A 134 7.44 19.99 13.21
N PHE A 135 7.73 18.98 14.02
CA PHE A 135 7.40 17.58 13.76
C PHE A 135 5.91 17.36 13.48
N LEU A 136 5.03 17.91 14.32
CA LEU A 136 3.58 17.84 14.07
C LEU A 136 3.17 18.53 12.78
N SER A 137 3.76 19.69 12.50
CA SER A 137 3.49 20.44 11.29
C SER A 137 3.94 19.65 10.05
N SER A 138 5.15 19.09 10.08
CA SER A 138 5.72 18.23 9.03
C SER A 138 4.82 17.03 8.71
N ILE A 139 4.38 16.31 9.74
CA ILE A 139 3.47 15.17 9.60
C ILE A 139 2.15 15.61 8.98
N ARG A 140 1.52 16.66 9.53
CA ARG A 140 0.23 17.16 9.03
C ARG A 140 0.33 17.55 7.55
N LEU A 141 1.38 18.26 7.17
CA LEU A 141 1.60 18.71 5.80
C LEU A 141 1.78 17.54 4.83
N SER A 142 2.48 16.48 5.25
CA SER A 142 2.64 15.27 4.41
C SER A 142 1.30 14.57 4.10
N TYR A 143 0.34 14.56 5.03
CA TYR A 143 -0.99 13.96 4.81
C TYR A 143 -1.94 14.84 3.99
N VAL A 144 -1.76 16.17 4.02
CA VAL A 144 -2.56 17.09 3.20
C VAL A 144 -2.23 16.93 1.71
N GLY A 145 -0.97 16.64 1.36
CA GLY A 145 -0.54 16.43 -0.02
C GLY A 145 -1.06 15.12 -0.64
N THR A 146 -1.38 14.11 0.16
CA THR A 146 -1.87 12.81 -0.35
C THR A 146 -3.34 12.79 -0.71
N ASN A 147 -4.18 13.56 -0.02
CA ASN A 147 -5.63 13.58 -0.29
C ASN A 147 -6.01 14.25 -1.62
N LYS A 148 -5.07 14.92 -2.30
CA LYS A 148 -5.31 15.59 -3.60
C LYS A 148 -4.90 14.78 -4.82
N ASN A 149 -4.30 13.60 -4.65
CA ASN A 149 -3.82 12.74 -5.76
C ASN A 149 -4.60 11.41 -5.84
N ILE A 150 -5.80 11.35 -5.25
CA ILE A 150 -6.69 10.19 -5.31
C ILE A 150 -8.02 10.68 -5.90
N GLU A 151 -7.98 11.11 -7.16
CA GLU A 151 -9.14 11.25 -8.05
C GLU A 151 -8.81 10.58 -9.38
#